data_AF-A0AA43RN06-F1
#
_entry.id   AF-A0AA43RN06-F1
#
_cell.length_a   1.000
_cell.length_b   1.000
_cell.length_c   1.000
_cell.angle_alpha   90.00
_cell.angle_beta   90.00
_cell.angle_gamma   90.00
#
_symmetry.space_group_name_H-M   'P 1'
#
loop_
_entity.id
_entity.type
_entity.pdbx_description
1 polymer ?
#
loop_
_entity_poly.entity_id
_entity_poly.type
_entity_poly.pdbx_seq_one_letter_code
_entity_poly.pdbx_strand_id
1 'polypeptide(L)'
;MHIFSRLKSKKVDVIKDDHLLIGSTQSGRTHNWLNEREKLKMIANSLLVKGEVHYVDLSVNDNNKFTNLLPGCQTYQYANEFTILLTDFKRKFDQRIKLFSEGRSIADLPFIYMVVNETDELPEDLRISLQLCMKYLLEKQRIAKMVFVLYSSKEDSWDQYYKMNKFVPINYSPNLLKS
;
A
#
# COMPACT_ATOMS: atom_id res chain seq x y z
N MET A 1 -48.58 -6.70 -8.28
CA MET A 1 -47.90 -5.39 -8.32
C MET A 1 -46.55 -5.57 -7.62
N HIS A 2 -45.49 -5.83 -8.37
CA HIS A 2 -44.15 -6.10 -7.83
C HIS A 2 -43.25 -4.89 -8.08
N ILE A 3 -42.79 -4.25 -7.01
CA ILE A 3 -41.69 -3.28 -7.04
C ILE A 3 -40.57 -3.91 -6.21
N PHE A 4 -39.65 -4.60 -6.87
CA PHE A 4 -38.32 -4.84 -6.33
C PHE A 4 -37.35 -3.93 -7.09
N SER A 5 -37.03 -2.80 -6.49
CA SER A 5 -35.98 -1.90 -6.97
C SER A 5 -34.63 -2.61 -6.86
N ARG A 6 -34.01 -2.87 -8.01
CA ARG A 6 -32.63 -3.33 -8.16
C ARG A 6 -31.67 -2.32 -7.51
N LEU A 7 -31.19 -2.63 -6.30
CA LEU A 7 -29.97 -2.03 -5.78
C LEU A 7 -28.79 -2.61 -6.57
N LYS A 8 -28.30 -1.84 -7.54
CA LYS A 8 -27.02 -2.11 -8.21
C LYS A 8 -25.93 -2.04 -7.14
N SER A 9 -25.38 -3.19 -6.73
CA SER A 9 -24.12 -3.23 -5.98
C SER A 9 -23.04 -2.66 -6.89
N LYS A 10 -22.57 -1.44 -6.60
CA LYS A 10 -21.43 -0.85 -7.30
C LYS A 10 -20.16 -1.12 -6.49
N LYS A 11 -19.17 -1.60 -7.23
CA LYS A 11 -17.93 -2.24 -6.82
C LYS A 11 -17.05 -1.32 -5.97
N VAL A 12 -16.50 -1.87 -4.90
CA VAL A 12 -15.19 -1.48 -4.41
C VAL A 12 -14.20 -2.12 -5.38
N ASP A 13 -13.61 -1.35 -6.28
CA ASP A 13 -12.49 -1.83 -7.08
C ASP A 13 -11.24 -1.80 -6.20
N VAL A 14 -11.11 -2.85 -5.38
CA VAL A 14 -9.80 -3.29 -4.92
C VAL A 14 -9.05 -3.66 -6.19
N ILE A 15 -8.03 -2.89 -6.57
CA ILE A 15 -7.05 -3.39 -7.54
C ILE A 15 -6.42 -4.60 -6.87
N LYS A 16 -6.91 -5.78 -7.22
CA LYS A 16 -6.39 -7.08 -6.79
C LYS A 16 -5.13 -7.39 -7.59
N ASP A 17 -4.12 -6.54 -7.45
CA ASP A 17 -2.76 -7.06 -7.34
C ASP A 17 -2.59 -7.40 -5.87
N ASP A 18 -2.20 -8.62 -5.51
CA ASP A 18 -2.11 -9.11 -4.13
C ASP A 18 -1.17 -8.28 -3.19
N HIS A 19 -0.63 -7.16 -3.68
CA HIS A 19 0.48 -6.39 -3.13
C HIS A 19 0.32 -4.86 -3.21
N LEU A 20 -0.88 -4.36 -3.52
CA LEU A 20 -1.17 -2.93 -3.43
C LEU A 20 -2.61 -2.68 -3.00
N LEU A 21 -2.79 -2.22 -1.75
CA LEU A 21 -4.09 -1.78 -1.26
C LEU A 21 -4.16 -0.25 -1.39
N ILE A 22 -4.98 0.22 -2.33
CA ILE A 22 -5.37 1.62 -2.48
C ILE A 22 -6.83 1.72 -2.02
N GLY A 23 -7.11 2.56 -1.03
CA GLY A 23 -8.47 2.90 -0.61
C GLY A 23 -8.75 4.35 -0.89
N SER A 24 -9.85 4.65 -1.59
CA SER A 24 -10.43 5.98 -1.66
C SER A 24 -11.69 6.08 -0.80
N THR A 25 -11.91 7.28 -0.25
CA THR A 25 -13.04 7.65 0.61
C THR A 25 -14.36 7.61 -0.17
N GLN A 26 -15.10 6.49 -0.15
CA GLN A 26 -16.59 6.42 -0.15
C GLN A 26 -17.19 5.00 -0.28
N SER A 27 -16.95 4.09 0.69
CA SER A 27 -17.51 2.72 0.62
C SER A 27 -18.50 2.31 1.72
N GLY A 28 -19.13 3.23 2.46
CA GLY A 28 -20.21 2.78 3.35
C GLY A 28 -20.88 3.84 4.20
N ARG A 29 -22.06 4.28 3.76
CA ARG A 29 -23.04 4.96 4.61
C ARG A 29 -23.61 3.96 5.62
N THR A 30 -23.01 3.94 6.80
CA THR A 30 -23.64 3.58 8.08
C THR A 30 -22.87 4.35 9.14
N HIS A 31 -23.56 4.78 10.19
CA HIS A 31 -23.12 5.70 11.24
C HIS A 31 -21.62 5.63 11.59
N ASN A 32 -21.01 6.80 11.85
CA ASN A 32 -19.62 7.07 12.30
C ASN A 32 -18.91 5.88 12.98
N TRP A 33 -17.57 5.87 12.95
CA TRP A 33 -16.74 5.77 14.18
C TRP A 33 -15.26 5.42 13.89
N LEU A 34 -14.86 5.09 12.65
CA LEU A 34 -13.43 4.96 12.29
C LEU A 34 -13.08 5.80 11.04
N ASN A 35 -12.31 6.87 11.27
CA ASN A 35 -11.63 7.66 10.24
C ASN A 35 -10.82 6.74 9.31
N GLU A 36 -10.70 7.01 8.00
CA GLU A 36 -9.88 6.19 7.08
C GLU A 36 -8.43 6.04 7.57
N ARG A 37 -7.90 7.07 8.24
CA ARG A 37 -6.61 6.99 8.93
C ARG A 37 -6.59 5.87 9.98
N GLU A 38 -7.64 5.73 10.79
CA GLU A 38 -7.74 4.64 11.77
C GLU A 38 -7.88 3.26 11.10
N LYS A 39 -8.57 3.17 9.96
CA LYS A 39 -8.61 1.93 9.17
C LYS A 39 -7.21 1.56 8.65
N LEU A 40 -6.43 2.53 8.19
CA LEU A 40 -5.06 2.31 7.74
C LEU A 40 -4.16 1.80 8.88
N LYS A 41 -4.33 2.34 10.10
CA LYS A 41 -3.65 1.83 11.30
C LYS A 41 -4.07 0.40 11.65
N MET A 42 -5.35 0.07 11.56
CA MET A 42 -5.84 -1.30 11.75
C MET A 42 -5.23 -2.27 10.73
N ILE A 43 -5.13 -1.85 9.46
CA ILE A 43 -4.43 -2.61 8.42
C ILE A 43 -2.98 -2.82 8.81
N ALA A 44 -2.25 -1.75 9.17
CA ALA A 44 -0.84 -1.83 9.60
C ALA A 44 -0.66 -2.81 10.78
N ASN A 45 -1.50 -2.72 11.80
CA ASN A 45 -1.49 -3.64 12.94
C ASN A 45 -1.74 -5.10 12.51
N SER A 46 -2.66 -5.33 11.58
CA SER A 46 -2.94 -6.68 11.05
C SER A 46 -1.78 -7.25 10.21
N LEU A 47 -0.90 -6.40 9.68
CA LEU A 47 0.25 -6.80 8.88
C LEU A 47 1.47 -7.18 9.75
N LEU A 48 1.54 -6.70 10.99
CA LEU A 48 2.63 -7.04 11.92
C LEU A 48 2.77 -8.54 12.17
N VAL A 49 1.66 -9.29 12.17
CA VAL A 49 1.72 -10.75 12.34
C VAL A 49 2.33 -11.47 11.13
N LYS A 50 2.52 -10.77 10.01
CA LYS A 50 3.04 -11.31 8.75
C LYS A 50 4.46 -10.82 8.43
N GLY A 51 4.96 -9.80 9.15
CA GLY A 51 6.30 -9.28 8.92
C GLY A 51 6.56 -7.89 9.50
N GLU A 52 7.58 -7.23 8.94
CA GLU A 52 8.01 -5.88 9.31
C GLU A 52 7.04 -4.84 8.74
N VAL A 53 6.60 -3.89 9.55
CA VAL A 53 5.69 -2.81 9.12
C VAL A 53 6.35 -1.46 9.36
N HIS A 54 6.48 -0.69 8.29
CA HIS A 54 6.94 0.69 8.29
C HIS A 54 5.75 1.60 7.98
N TYR A 55 5.26 2.34 8.98
CA TYR A 55 4.14 3.26 8.88
C TYR A 55 4.63 4.70 8.74
N VAL A 56 4.29 5.35 7.63
CA VAL A 56 4.72 6.71 7.28
C VAL A 56 3.54 7.66 7.37
N ASP A 57 3.67 8.70 8.18
CA ASP A 57 2.70 9.79 8.28
C ASP A 57 3.41 11.13 8.53
N LEU A 58 3.56 11.90 7.44
CA LEU A 58 4.24 13.19 7.44
C LEU A 58 3.31 14.37 7.75
N SER A 59 2.04 14.11 8.12
CA SER A 59 1.10 15.18 8.45
C SER A 59 1.60 15.98 9.66
N VAL A 60 1.59 17.31 9.54
CA VAL A 60 2.20 18.21 10.54
C VAL A 60 1.22 18.54 11.68
N ASN A 61 -0.09 18.43 11.41
CA ASN A 61 -1.15 18.91 12.30
C ASN A 61 -1.88 17.80 13.08
N ASP A 62 -1.43 16.55 12.99
CA ASP A 62 -2.08 15.42 13.68
C ASP A 62 -1.20 14.86 14.80
N ASN A 63 -1.50 15.29 16.04
CA ASN A 63 -0.83 14.79 17.24
C ASN A 63 -1.17 13.32 17.56
N ASN A 64 -2.22 12.76 16.94
CA ASN A 64 -2.68 11.39 17.17
C ASN A 64 -2.35 10.45 16.01
N LYS A 65 -1.51 10.88 15.06
CA LYS A 65 -1.21 10.10 13.83
C LYS A 65 -0.62 8.72 14.07
N PHE A 66 -0.04 8.46 15.25
CA PHE A 66 0.46 7.14 15.65
C PHE A 66 -0.30 6.49 16.81
N THR A 67 -1.28 7.19 17.38
CA THR A 67 -2.17 6.61 18.40
C THR A 67 -2.85 5.36 17.84
N ASN A 68 -2.92 4.29 18.63
CA ASN A 68 -3.46 2.97 18.27
C ASN A 68 -2.59 2.11 17.33
N LEU A 69 -1.41 2.55 16.90
CA LEU A 69 -0.44 1.65 16.29
C LEU A 69 0.21 0.77 17.37
N LEU A 70 0.36 -0.51 17.07
CA LEU A 70 1.04 -1.45 17.96
C LEU A 70 2.55 -1.14 17.99
N PRO A 71 3.25 -1.38 19.12
CA PRO A 71 4.68 -1.04 19.27
C PRO A 71 5.64 -1.70 18.28
N GLY A 72 5.20 -2.75 17.57
CA GLY A 72 5.99 -3.39 16.52
C GLY A 72 6.04 -2.62 15.20
N CYS A 73 5.16 -1.64 15.00
CA CYS A 73 5.17 -0.77 13.83
C CYS A 73 6.30 0.26 13.95
N GLN A 74 7.19 0.30 12.95
CA GLN A 74 8.18 1.38 12.85
C GLN A 74 7.51 2.61 12.24
N THR A 75 7.57 3.75 12.93
CA THR A 75 6.86 4.98 12.52
C THR A 75 7.83 6.02 11.97
N TYR A 76 7.41 6.72 10.91
CA TYR A 76 8.20 7.75 10.24
C TYR A 76 7.36 9.02 10.13
N GLN A 77 7.88 10.13 10.64
CA GLN A 77 7.14 11.39 10.73
C GLN A 77 7.81 12.56 10.03
N TYR A 78 9.09 12.41 9.68
CA TYR A 78 9.87 13.47 9.04
C TYR A 78 10.30 13.08 7.63
N ALA A 79 10.41 14.08 6.76
CA ALA A 79 10.78 13.90 5.36
C ALA A 79 12.17 13.24 5.17
N ASN A 80 13.15 13.61 6.01
CA ASN A 80 14.48 13.01 5.99
C ASN A 80 14.45 11.51 6.36
N GLU A 81 13.66 11.14 7.38
CA GLU A 81 13.46 9.74 7.76
C GLU A 81 12.81 8.95 6.64
N PHE A 82 11.84 9.53 5.95
CA PHE A 82 11.18 8.89 4.80
C PHE A 82 12.15 8.65 3.64
N THR A 83 13.02 9.59 3.32
CA THR A 83 14.07 9.42 2.30
C THR A 83 15.06 8.31 2.67
N ILE A 84 15.47 8.25 3.94
CA ILE A 84 16.33 7.17 4.47
C ILE A 84 15.60 5.82 4.35
N LEU A 85 14.31 5.77 4.71
CA LEU A 85 13.48 4.58 4.57
C LEU A 85 13.41 4.11 3.12
N LEU A 86 13.14 4.98 2.15
CA LEU A 86 13.09 4.61 0.73
C LEU A 86 14.43 4.04 0.23
N THR A 87 15.54 4.57 0.75
CA THR A 87 16.88 4.08 0.44
C THR A 87 17.12 2.69 1.04
N ASP A 88 16.75 2.49 2.31
CA ASP A 88 16.84 1.20 2.97
C ASP A 88 15.95 0.14 2.31
N PHE A 89 14.76 0.54 1.86
CA PHE A 89 13.82 -0.33 1.16
C PHE A 89 14.41 -0.86 -0.15
N LYS A 90 15.04 0.01 -0.96
CA LYS A 90 15.77 -0.39 -2.17
C LYS A 90 16.92 -1.33 -1.84
N ARG A 91 17.71 -1.01 -0.81
CA ARG A 91 18.83 -1.86 -0.37
C ARG A 91 18.36 -3.26 0.04
N LYS A 92 17.29 -3.36 0.84
CA LYS A 92 16.71 -4.65 1.26
C LYS A 92 16.15 -5.42 0.05
N PHE A 93 15.53 -4.73 -0.90
CA PHE A 93 15.07 -5.32 -2.16
C PHE A 93 16.24 -5.97 -2.92
N ASP A 94 17.32 -5.21 -3.18
CA ASP A 94 18.49 -5.69 -3.91
C ASP A 94 19.13 -6.91 -3.25
N GLN A 95 19.21 -6.89 -1.91
CA GLN A 95 19.70 -8.03 -1.13
C GLN A 95 18.83 -9.27 -1.34
N ARG A 96 17.51 -9.14 -1.29
CA ARG A 96 16.58 -10.27 -1.47
C ARG A 96 16.59 -10.80 -2.90
N ILE A 97 16.67 -9.92 -3.90
CA ILE A 97 16.81 -10.31 -5.31
C ILE A 97 18.14 -11.01 -5.55
N LYS A 98 19.23 -10.55 -4.94
CA LYS A 98 20.53 -11.22 -5.01
C LYS A 98 20.46 -12.63 -4.43
N LEU A 99 19.91 -12.80 -3.21
CA LEU A 99 19.72 -14.12 -2.59
C LEU A 99 18.94 -15.06 -3.52
N PHE A 100 17.83 -14.58 -4.09
CA PHE A 100 17.03 -15.37 -5.03
C PHE A 100 17.82 -15.75 -6.29
N SER A 101 18.59 -14.83 -6.87
CA SER A 101 19.41 -15.09 -8.06
C SER A 101 20.54 -16.09 -7.82
N GLU A 102 21.00 -16.20 -6.58
CA GLU A 102 21.99 -17.20 -6.13
C GLU A 102 21.33 -18.56 -5.79
N GLY A 103 20.03 -18.72 -6.03
CA GLY A 103 19.29 -19.95 -5.70
C GLY A 103 19.05 -20.15 -4.21
N ARG A 104 19.28 -19.13 -3.37
CA ARG A 104 19.04 -19.23 -1.93
C ARG A 104 17.55 -19.03 -1.62
N SER A 105 17.06 -19.78 -0.63
CA SER A 105 15.68 -19.64 -0.18
C SER A 105 15.45 -18.26 0.45
N ILE A 106 14.37 -17.63 0.02
CA ILE A 106 13.79 -16.40 0.58
C ILE A 106 12.49 -16.69 1.35
N ALA A 107 12.10 -17.96 1.46
CA ALA A 107 10.83 -18.38 2.04
C ALA A 107 10.69 -18.01 3.51
N ASP A 108 11.79 -18.06 4.27
CA ASP A 108 11.79 -17.79 5.71
C ASP A 108 11.93 -16.30 6.04
N LEU A 109 12.21 -15.44 5.05
CA LEU A 109 12.29 -14.01 5.27
C LEU A 109 10.90 -13.42 5.52
N PRO A 110 10.75 -12.50 6.50
CA PRO A 110 9.48 -11.84 6.76
C PRO A 110 9.09 -10.93 5.58
N PHE A 111 7.79 -10.72 5.40
CA PHE A 111 7.34 -9.65 4.51
C PHE A 111 7.78 -8.29 5.07
N ILE A 112 8.00 -7.33 4.17
CA ILE A 112 8.22 -5.93 4.56
C ILE A 112 7.10 -5.10 3.93
N TYR A 113 6.33 -4.45 4.79
CA TYR A 113 5.21 -3.61 4.42
C TYR A 113 5.59 -2.14 4.63
N MET A 114 5.42 -1.32 3.60
CA MET A 114 5.46 0.13 3.71
C MET A 114 4.05 0.68 3.60
N VAL A 115 3.52 1.18 4.71
CA VAL A 115 2.19 1.80 4.81
C VAL A 115 2.37 3.31 4.80
N VAL A 116 1.89 3.99 3.77
CA VAL A 116 2.03 5.45 3.62
C VAL A 116 0.67 6.11 3.71
N ASN A 117 0.48 6.92 4.75
CA ASN A 117 -0.69 7.76 4.90
C ASN A 117 -0.58 9.01 4.01
N GLU A 118 -1.70 9.42 3.42
CA GLU A 118 -1.88 10.68 2.68
C GLU A 118 -0.77 11.00 1.68
N THR A 119 -0.55 10.05 0.78
CA THR A 119 0.43 10.16 -0.31
C THR A 119 0.23 11.39 -1.20
N ASP A 120 -0.98 11.95 -1.24
CA ASP A 120 -1.33 13.17 -1.97
C ASP A 120 -0.97 14.47 -1.24
N GLU A 121 -0.68 14.39 0.07
CA GLU A 121 -0.18 15.49 0.90
C GLU A 121 1.36 15.51 1.00
N LEU A 122 2.04 14.48 0.49
CA LEU A 122 3.49 14.46 0.44
C LEU A 122 4.04 15.64 -0.39
N PRO A 123 5.15 16.26 0.05
CA PRO A 123 5.94 17.13 -0.79
C PRO A 123 6.24 16.47 -2.15
N GLU A 124 6.22 17.25 -3.22
CA GLU A 124 6.27 16.73 -4.59
C GLU A 124 7.53 15.88 -4.85
N ASP A 125 8.68 16.31 -4.33
CA ASP A 125 9.96 15.61 -4.40
C ASP A 125 9.91 14.23 -3.70
N LEU A 126 9.27 14.16 -2.53
CA LEU A 126 9.07 12.90 -1.81
C LEU A 126 8.08 11.99 -2.53
N ARG A 127 7.01 12.55 -3.10
CA ARG A 127 6.04 11.79 -3.90
C ARG A 127 6.70 11.19 -5.14
N ILE A 128 7.52 11.97 -5.86
CA ILE A 128 8.31 11.47 -7.00
C ILE A 128 9.28 10.38 -6.53
N SER A 129 9.98 10.58 -5.41
CA SER A 129 10.91 9.60 -4.84
C SER A 129 10.22 8.27 -4.49
N LEU A 130 9.03 8.32 -3.89
CA LEU A 130 8.19 7.15 -3.62
C LEU A 130 7.80 6.45 -4.92
N GLN A 131 7.31 7.20 -5.91
CA GLN A 131 6.92 6.65 -7.22
C GLN A 131 8.10 5.97 -7.94
N LEU A 132 9.30 6.56 -7.88
CA LEU A 132 10.51 5.97 -8.44
C LEU A 132 10.93 4.71 -7.68
N CYS A 133 10.78 4.69 -6.35
CA CYS A 133 11.02 3.51 -5.54
C CYS A 133 10.05 2.39 -5.89
N MET A 134 8.74 2.66 -5.92
CA MET A 134 7.74 1.69 -6.34
C MET A 134 8.04 1.14 -7.74
N LYS A 135 8.30 2.02 -8.70
CA LYS A 135 8.63 1.63 -10.08
C LYS A 135 9.82 0.68 -10.15
N TYR A 136 10.85 0.95 -9.35
CA TYR A 136 12.04 0.09 -9.25
C TYR A 136 11.72 -1.32 -8.73
N LEU A 137 10.73 -1.44 -7.85
CA LEU A 137 10.39 -2.69 -7.14
C LEU A 137 9.33 -3.53 -7.86
N LEU A 138 8.44 -2.91 -8.63
CA LEU A 138 7.19 -3.52 -9.15
C LEU A 138 7.37 -4.92 -9.76
N GLU A 139 8.38 -5.12 -10.60
CA GLU A 139 8.54 -6.39 -11.34
C GLU A 139 8.89 -7.57 -10.44
N LYS A 140 9.58 -7.35 -9.32
CA LYS A 140 10.08 -8.41 -8.44
C LYS A 140 9.66 -8.26 -6.99
N GLN A 141 8.73 -7.35 -6.68
CA GLN A 141 8.28 -7.10 -5.31
C GLN A 141 7.72 -8.35 -4.62
N ARG A 142 7.02 -9.23 -5.37
CA ARG A 142 6.50 -10.51 -4.86
C ARG A 142 7.63 -11.46 -4.47
N ILE A 143 8.66 -11.58 -5.31
CA ILE A 143 9.86 -12.36 -5.01
C ILE A 143 10.56 -11.76 -3.79
N ALA A 144 10.73 -10.44 -3.75
CA ALA A 144 11.37 -9.79 -2.61
C ALA A 144 10.50 -9.79 -1.33
N LYS A 145 9.25 -10.27 -1.36
CA LYS A 145 8.30 -10.18 -0.23
C LYS A 145 8.19 -8.74 0.32
N MET A 146 8.08 -7.77 -0.58
CA MET A 146 7.94 -6.34 -0.23
C MET A 146 6.63 -5.81 -0.79
N VAL A 147 5.92 -5.02 -0.01
CA VAL A 147 4.55 -4.57 -0.31
C VAL A 147 4.38 -3.10 0.07
N PHE A 148 3.76 -2.33 -0.82
CA PHE A 148 3.34 -0.97 -0.55
C PHE A 148 1.83 -0.95 -0.24
N VAL A 149 1.44 -0.19 0.77
CA VAL A 149 0.04 0.08 1.13
C VAL A 149 -0.09 1.60 1.16
N LEU A 150 -0.87 2.16 0.23
CA LEU A 150 -0.87 3.58 -0.03
C LEU A 150 -2.27 4.13 0.16
N TYR A 151 -2.39 5.14 1.01
CA TYR A 151 -3.62 5.89 1.17
C TYR A 151 -3.49 7.27 0.53
N SER A 152 -4.54 7.70 -0.16
CA SER A 152 -4.69 9.05 -0.71
C SER A 152 -6.09 9.52 -0.41
N SER A 153 -6.22 10.76 0.06
CA SER A 153 -7.53 11.39 0.28
C SER A 153 -8.21 11.80 -1.04
N LYS A 154 -7.41 11.94 -2.12
CA LYS A 154 -7.86 12.34 -3.45
C LYS A 154 -8.03 11.12 -4.35
N GLU A 155 -9.22 10.95 -4.91
CA GLU A 155 -9.57 9.86 -5.85
C GLU A 155 -8.78 9.93 -7.17
N ASP A 156 -8.51 11.12 -7.68
CA ASP A 156 -8.00 11.30 -9.05
C ASP A 156 -6.47 11.15 -9.21
N SER A 157 -5.70 11.06 -8.12
CA SER A 157 -4.23 11.12 -8.19
C SER A 157 -3.58 9.82 -8.69
N TRP A 158 -4.21 8.67 -8.44
CA TRP A 158 -3.64 7.36 -8.81
C TRP A 158 -4.03 6.92 -10.22
N ASP A 159 -5.26 7.20 -10.65
CA ASP A 159 -5.72 6.92 -12.02
C ASP A 159 -4.84 7.61 -13.08
N GLN A 160 -4.37 8.82 -12.79
CA GLN A 160 -3.40 9.52 -13.64
C GLN A 160 -2.03 8.84 -13.64
N TYR A 161 -1.53 8.42 -12.47
CA TYR A 161 -0.26 7.67 -12.38
C TYR A 161 -0.30 6.37 -13.19
N TYR A 162 -1.40 5.61 -13.15
CA TYR A 162 -1.56 4.39 -13.93
C TYR A 162 -1.66 4.63 -15.44
N LYS A 163 -2.42 5.65 -15.85
CA LYS A 163 -2.54 6.04 -17.26
C LYS A 163 -1.21 6.52 -17.85
N MET A 164 -0.42 7.28 -17.09
CA MET A 164 0.88 7.81 -17.54
C MET A 164 1.97 6.75 -17.66
N ASN A 165 1.89 5.66 -16.89
CA ASN A 165 2.91 4.61 -16.87
C ASN A 165 2.55 3.37 -17.71
N LYS A 166 1.52 3.42 -18.57
CA LYS A 166 1.06 2.32 -19.43
C LYS A 166 0.91 0.99 -18.68
N PHE A 167 0.25 1.03 -17.52
CA PHE A 167 -0.11 -0.21 -16.85
C PHE A 167 -1.22 -0.90 -17.65
N VAL A 168 -0.94 -2.13 -18.09
CA VAL A 168 -1.99 -3.02 -18.59
C VAL A 168 -2.70 -3.56 -17.35
N PRO A 169 -3.98 -3.23 -17.09
CA PRO A 169 -4.72 -3.93 -16.07
C PRO A 169 -4.76 -5.41 -16.46
N ILE A 170 -4.18 -6.27 -15.61
CA ILE A 170 -4.27 -7.72 -15.81
C ILE A 170 -5.73 -8.09 -15.52
N ASN A 171 -6.53 -8.23 -16.58
CA ASN A 171 -7.85 -8.81 -16.49
C ASN A 171 -7.69 -10.29 -16.13
N TYR A 172 -7.82 -10.62 -14.85
CA TYR A 172 -7.94 -12.01 -14.43
C TYR A 172 -9.25 -12.59 -14.98
N SER A 173 -9.13 -13.46 -15.98
CA SER A 173 -10.20 -14.39 -16.35
C SER A 173 -10.22 -15.51 -15.30
N PRO A 174 -11.33 -15.74 -14.59
CA PRO A 174 -11.42 -16.76 -13.53
C PRO A 174 -11.25 -18.20 -14.02
N ASN A 175 -11.07 -18.43 -15.33
CA ASN A 175 -11.06 -19.76 -15.93
C ASN A 175 -9.68 -20.45 -15.98
N LEU A 176 -8.61 -19.83 -15.47
CA LEU A 176 -7.25 -20.37 -15.55
C LEU A 176 -6.78 -21.18 -14.31
N LEU A 177 -7.66 -21.47 -13.36
CA LEU A 177 -7.36 -22.36 -12.21
C LEU A 177 -7.95 -23.77 -12.35
N LYS A 178 -8.23 -24.20 -13.58
CA LYS A 178 -8.54 -25.61 -13.88
C LYS A 178 -7.80 -26.06 -15.14
N SER A 179 -6.52 -26.34 -15.00
CA SER A 179 -5.76 -27.29 -15.83
C SER A 179 -4.40 -27.53 -15.20
#